data_AF-A0A1I9GB48-F1
#
_entry.id   AF-A0A1I9GB48-F1
#
_cell.length_a   1.000
_cell.length_b   1.000
_cell.length_c   1.000
_cell.angle_alpha   90.00
_cell.angle_beta   90.00
_cell.angle_gamma   90.00
#
_symmetry.space_group_name_H-M   'P 1'
#
loop_
_entity.id
_entity.type
_entity.pdbx_description
1 polymer ?
#
loop_
_entity_poly.entity_id
_entity_poly.type
_entity_poly.pdbx_seq_one_letter_code
_entity_poly.pdbx_strand_id
1 'polypeptide(L)'
;METLKNNKDVWVNLSKAAYFAITGSFAGFRETGTVRTASTDNSKIPFAPPLERMRIILSLKNPLDIPLILENIHLEVLAEPTMYLQTFTDKITLEPKCDWIPLELSVVPKKDIDRMRVHSLSFNLVVDEINVTYSTPLNIRGPRMNNSKKEVKFPE
;
A
#
# COMPACT_ATOMS: atom_id res chain seq x y z
N MET A 1 -38.68 0.91 4.72
CA MET A 1 -37.71 -0.14 5.09
C MET A 1 -37.40 -0.92 3.83
N GLU A 2 -36.31 -0.58 3.17
CA GLU A 2 -35.85 -1.25 1.94
C GLU A 2 -34.58 -2.00 2.33
N THR A 3 -34.68 -3.32 2.37
CA THR A 3 -33.57 -4.21 2.71
C THR A 3 -32.52 -4.11 1.63
N LEU A 4 -31.37 -3.51 1.97
CA LEU A 4 -30.15 -3.53 1.16
C LEU A 4 -29.79 -5.00 0.86
N LYS A 5 -30.22 -5.52 -0.30
CA LYS A 5 -29.80 -6.83 -0.81
C LYS A 5 -28.29 -6.82 -0.87
N ASN A 6 -27.70 -7.82 -0.22
CA ASN A 6 -26.28 -7.95 0.00
C ASN A 6 -25.56 -8.03 -1.35
N ASN A 7 -24.87 -6.96 -1.77
CA ASN A 7 -24.16 -6.87 -3.07
C ASN A 7 -23.16 -8.02 -3.31
N LYS A 8 -22.76 -8.76 -2.27
CA LYS A 8 -21.88 -9.93 -2.37
C LYS A 8 -22.48 -11.05 -3.24
N ASP A 9 -23.78 -11.32 -3.11
CA ASP A 9 -24.41 -12.44 -3.82
C ASP A 9 -24.48 -12.19 -5.33
N VAL A 10 -24.56 -10.92 -5.74
CA VAL A 10 -24.62 -10.53 -7.16
C VAL A 10 -23.29 -10.83 -7.86
N TRP A 11 -22.16 -10.49 -7.24
CA TRP A 11 -20.84 -10.69 -7.83
C TRP A 11 -20.42 -12.15 -7.90
N VAL A 12 -20.76 -12.95 -6.89
CA VAL A 12 -20.49 -14.40 -6.90
C VAL A 12 -21.26 -15.08 -8.02
N ASN A 13 -22.53 -14.73 -8.20
CA ASN A 13 -23.36 -15.29 -9.28
C ASN A 13 -22.87 -14.86 -10.66
N LEU A 14 -22.43 -13.61 -10.82
CA LEU A 14 -21.82 -13.14 -12.06
C LEU A 14 -20.51 -13.88 -12.39
N SER A 15 -19.66 -14.10 -11.38
CA SER A 15 -18.38 -14.81 -11.55
C SER A 15 -18.59 -16.28 -11.94
N LYS A 16 -19.59 -16.94 -11.32
CA LYS A 16 -20.00 -18.31 -11.69
C LYS A 16 -20.51 -18.39 -13.12
N ALA A 17 -21.36 -17.43 -13.52
CA ALA A 17 -21.89 -17.37 -14.88
C ALA A 17 -20.77 -17.16 -15.91
N ALA A 18 -19.81 -16.27 -15.63
CA ALA A 18 -18.65 -16.04 -16.49
C ALA A 18 -17.75 -17.28 -16.60
N TYR A 19 -17.44 -17.96 -15.50
CA TYR A 19 -16.65 -19.19 -15.52
C TYR A 19 -17.32 -20.28 -16.37
N PHE A 20 -18.62 -20.51 -16.14
CA PHE A 20 -19.39 -21.50 -16.90
C PHE A 20 -19.44 -21.18 -18.40
N ALA A 21 -19.58 -19.90 -18.76
CA ALA A 21 -19.54 -19.48 -20.16
C ALA A 21 -18.20 -19.80 -20.83
N ILE A 22 -17.10 -19.83 -20.09
CA ILE A 22 -15.75 -20.11 -20.60
C ILE A 22 -15.45 -21.60 -20.63
N THR A 23 -15.80 -22.33 -19.56
CA THR A 23 -15.37 -23.72 -19.36
C THR A 23 -16.47 -24.76 -19.66
N GLY A 24 -17.71 -24.31 -19.87
CA GLY A 24 -18.87 -25.18 -20.07
C GLY A 24 -19.27 -26.00 -18.84
N SER A 25 -18.65 -25.76 -17.68
CA SER A 25 -18.86 -26.55 -16.47
C SER A 25 -18.61 -25.72 -15.22
N PHE A 26 -19.28 -26.07 -14.12
CA PHE A 26 -18.96 -25.51 -12.80
C PHE A 26 -17.87 -26.32 -12.08
N ALA A 27 -17.46 -27.47 -12.63
CA ALA A 27 -16.41 -28.30 -12.05
C ALA A 27 -15.09 -27.51 -11.98
N GLY A 28 -14.50 -27.48 -10.79
CA GLY A 28 -13.26 -26.74 -10.53
C GLY A 28 -13.43 -25.23 -10.34
N PHE A 29 -14.66 -24.69 -10.37
CA PHE A 29 -14.88 -23.29 -9.98
C PHE A 29 -14.43 -23.09 -8.54
N ARG A 30 -13.38 -22.28 -8.37
CA ARG A 30 -12.95 -21.76 -7.09
C ARG A 30 -13.38 -20.32 -7.05
N GLU A 31 -14.21 -19.96 -6.07
CA GLU A 31 -14.48 -18.55 -5.82
C GLU A 31 -13.14 -17.86 -5.63
N THR A 32 -12.82 -16.92 -6.51
CA THR A 32 -11.66 -16.05 -6.33
C THR A 32 -11.92 -15.28 -5.05
N GLY A 33 -11.30 -15.74 -3.96
CA GLY A 33 -11.40 -15.08 -2.67
C GLY A 33 -11.13 -13.60 -2.87
N THR A 34 -12.01 -12.75 -2.35
CA THR A 34 -11.87 -11.30 -2.46
C THR A 34 -10.46 -10.94 -2.01
N VAL A 35 -9.59 -10.54 -2.94
CA VAL A 35 -8.15 -10.37 -2.68
C VAL A 35 -7.86 -9.12 -1.82
N ARG A 36 -8.86 -8.64 -1.08
CA ARG A 36 -8.88 -7.40 -0.30
C ARG A 36 -9.51 -7.63 1.08
N THR A 37 -9.30 -8.80 1.66
CA THR A 37 -9.68 -9.06 3.05
C THR A 37 -8.52 -8.80 3.99
N ALA A 38 -8.79 -8.50 5.27
CA ALA A 38 -7.74 -8.38 6.29
C ALA A 38 -6.99 -9.72 6.52
N SER A 39 -7.56 -10.83 6.02
CA SER A 39 -6.93 -12.15 5.97
C SER A 39 -5.99 -12.36 4.77
N THR A 40 -5.93 -11.43 3.81
CA THR A 40 -4.95 -11.50 2.71
C THR A 40 -3.59 -11.04 3.21
N ASP A 41 -2.80 -12.00 3.70
CA ASP A 41 -1.44 -11.78 4.17
C ASP A 41 -0.42 -11.82 3.02
N ASN A 42 0.03 -10.64 2.58
CA ASN A 42 1.16 -10.51 1.65
C ASN A 42 2.50 -10.36 2.38
N SER A 43 2.62 -10.71 3.66
CA SER A 43 3.91 -10.73 4.37
C SER A 43 5.00 -11.52 3.62
N LYS A 44 4.58 -12.49 2.80
CA LYS A 44 5.44 -13.33 1.97
C LYS A 44 5.71 -12.76 0.57
N ILE A 45 4.96 -11.75 0.13
CA ILE A 45 5.04 -11.20 -1.24
C ILE A 45 5.31 -9.69 -1.15
N PRO A 46 6.50 -9.21 -1.57
CA PRO A 46 6.89 -7.81 -1.42
C PRO A 46 6.32 -6.90 -2.53
N PHE A 47 5.27 -7.35 -3.24
CA PHE A 47 4.69 -6.65 -4.38
C PHE A 47 3.21 -6.40 -4.15
N ALA A 48 2.75 -5.19 -4.47
CA ALA A 48 1.35 -4.89 -4.60
C ALA A 48 0.81 -5.47 -5.93
N PRO A 49 -0.42 -6.00 -5.96
CA PRO A 49 -1.08 -6.40 -7.20
C PRO A 49 -1.31 -5.22 -8.16
N PRO A 50 -1.61 -5.51 -9.43
CA PRO A 50 -1.97 -4.49 -10.39
C PRO A 50 -3.08 -3.58 -9.85
N LEU A 51 -2.94 -2.27 -10.08
CA LEU A 51 -3.95 -1.25 -9.78
C LEU A 51 -4.31 -1.08 -8.29
N GLU A 52 -3.60 -1.72 -7.35
CA GLU A 52 -3.81 -1.53 -5.92
C GLU A 52 -2.90 -0.44 -5.34
N ARG A 53 -3.51 0.54 -4.64
CA ARG A 53 -2.75 1.55 -3.90
C ARG A 53 -1.93 0.89 -2.80
N MET A 54 -0.64 1.22 -2.74
CA MET A 54 0.24 0.83 -1.66
C MET A 54 0.33 1.98 -0.65
N ARG A 55 -0.08 1.74 0.59
CA ARG A 55 0.10 2.68 1.72
C ARG A 55 1.26 2.21 2.58
N ILE A 56 2.11 3.15 2.96
CA ILE A 56 3.35 2.92 3.67
C ILE A 56 3.31 3.80 4.91
N ILE A 57 3.46 3.19 6.08
CA ILE A 57 3.49 3.91 7.35
C ILE A 57 4.87 3.67 7.94
N LEU A 58 5.61 4.76 8.13
CA LEU A 58 6.91 4.79 8.78
C LEU A 58 6.79 5.56 10.09
N SER A 59 7.69 5.31 11.02
CA SER A 59 7.79 6.12 12.24
C SER A 59 9.12 6.87 12.21
N LEU A 60 9.05 8.19 12.33
CA LEU A 60 10.19 9.09 12.38
C LEU A 60 10.47 9.50 13.82
N LYS A 61 11.74 9.65 14.18
CA LYS A 61 12.16 10.13 15.49
C LYS A 61 13.31 11.11 15.32
N ASN A 62 13.30 12.20 16.07
CA ASN A 62 14.45 13.08 16.22
C ASN A 62 15.07 12.91 17.61
N PRO A 63 16.23 12.21 17.72
CA PRO A 63 16.91 12.05 18.99
C PRO A 63 17.77 13.25 19.39
N LEU A 64 17.90 14.27 18.53
CA LEU A 64 18.81 15.40 18.72
C LEU A 64 18.13 16.57 19.44
N ASP A 65 18.96 17.47 19.97
CA ASP A 65 18.55 18.67 20.69
C ASP A 65 18.21 19.85 19.76
N ILE A 66 18.24 19.62 18.45
CA ILE A 66 17.99 20.60 17.39
C ILE A 66 16.87 20.10 16.46
N PRO A 67 16.10 21.00 15.82
CA PRO A 67 15.08 20.59 14.87
C PRO A 67 15.70 19.99 13.61
N LEU A 68 15.06 18.97 13.06
CA LEU A 68 15.45 18.36 11.78
C LEU A 68 14.37 18.59 10.74
N ILE A 69 14.77 19.00 9.54
CA ILE A 69 13.86 19.24 8.44
C ILE A 69 14.08 18.18 7.36
N LEU A 70 13.01 17.51 6.95
CA LEU A 70 13.01 16.62 5.80
C LEU A 70 12.28 17.31 4.64
N GLU A 71 12.96 17.41 3.51
CA GLU A 71 12.46 17.99 2.26
C GLU A 71 12.68 17.04 1.08
N ASN A 72 12.02 17.30 -0.04
CA ASN A 72 12.16 16.50 -1.28
C ASN A 72 12.04 15.00 -1.00
N ILE A 73 10.93 14.61 -0.37
CA ILE A 73 10.70 13.23 0.02
C ILE A 73 10.25 12.46 -1.23
N HIS A 74 10.96 11.37 -1.55
CA HIS A 74 10.62 10.50 -2.66
C HIS A 74 10.65 9.03 -2.24
N LEU A 75 9.72 8.26 -2.78
CA LEU A 75 9.79 6.81 -2.78
C LEU A 75 10.26 6.34 -4.15
N GLU A 76 11.28 5.50 -4.16
CA GLU A 76 11.68 4.79 -5.37
C GLU A 76 10.82 3.55 -5.54
N VAL A 77 10.15 3.45 -6.68
CA VAL A 77 9.17 2.42 -6.97
C VAL A 77 9.64 1.60 -8.16
N LEU A 78 9.85 0.32 -7.92
CA LEU A 78 10.06 -0.69 -8.94
C LEU A 78 8.71 -1.15 -9.48
N ALA A 79 8.47 -0.91 -10.77
CA ALA A 79 7.23 -1.21 -11.46
C ALA A 79 7.54 -1.82 -12.82
N GLU A 80 7.71 -3.15 -12.86
CA GLU A 80 8.21 -3.87 -14.04
C GLU A 80 7.47 -3.45 -15.32
N PRO A 81 8.19 -3.09 -16.41
CA PRO A 81 9.65 -3.15 -16.61
C PRO A 81 10.42 -1.87 -16.21
N THR A 82 9.78 -0.92 -15.54
CA THR A 82 10.30 0.42 -15.27
C THR A 82 10.61 0.66 -13.78
N MET A 83 11.34 1.74 -13.50
CA MET A 83 11.45 2.33 -12.17
C MET A 83 11.03 3.79 -12.24
N TYR A 84 10.37 4.27 -11.19
CA TYR A 84 9.99 5.68 -11.11
C TYR A 84 10.07 6.20 -9.67
N LEU A 85 10.21 7.52 -9.55
CA LEU A 85 10.15 8.22 -8.26
C LEU A 85 8.72 8.71 -8.01
N GLN A 86 8.14 8.32 -6.88
CA GLN A 86 6.94 8.91 -6.34
C GLN A 86 7.35 10.04 -5.39
N THR A 87 7.11 11.29 -5.81
CA THR A 87 7.47 12.48 -5.06
C THR A 87 6.36 12.93 -4.13
N PHE A 88 6.74 13.41 -2.94
CA PHE A 88 5.88 14.04 -1.95
C PHE A 88 6.42 15.46 -1.70
N THR A 89 5.55 16.45 -1.86
CA THR A 89 5.92 17.88 -1.73
C THR A 89 5.97 18.34 -0.27
N ASP A 90 5.55 17.49 0.65
CA ASP A 90 5.44 17.84 2.06
C ASP A 90 6.84 17.99 2.68
N LYS A 91 7.04 19.13 3.34
CA LYS A 91 8.15 19.38 4.24
C LYS A 91 7.76 18.90 5.63
N ILE A 92 8.62 18.12 6.27
CA ILE A 92 8.39 17.60 7.63
C ILE A 92 9.42 18.22 8.56
N THR A 93 8.96 18.90 9.60
CA THR A 93 9.81 19.36 10.70
C THR A 93 9.67 18.38 11.86
N LEU A 94 10.79 17.83 12.31
CA LEU A 94 10.88 17.01 13.51
C LEU A 94 11.47 17.87 14.63
N GLU A 95 10.65 18.18 15.63
CA GLU A 95 11.07 18.94 16.80
C GLU A 95 12.20 18.25 17.58
N PRO A 96 13.04 19.00 18.31
CA PRO A 96 14.06 18.42 19.19
C PRO A 96 13.49 17.37 20.14
N LYS A 97 14.21 16.25 20.32
CA LYS A 97 13.86 15.15 21.23
C LYS A 97 12.43 14.63 21.05
N CYS A 98 11.85 14.73 19.85
CA CYS A 98 10.50 14.24 19.61
C CYS A 98 10.46 12.71 19.68
N ASP A 99 9.34 12.18 20.18
CA ASP A 99 9.04 10.76 20.11
C ASP A 99 8.71 10.31 18.68
N TRP A 100 8.38 9.03 18.52
CA TRP A 100 8.02 8.44 17.22
C TRP A 100 6.77 9.09 16.63
N ILE A 101 6.94 9.82 15.52
CA ILE A 101 5.87 10.46 14.75
C ILE A 101 5.56 9.60 13.52
N PRO A 102 4.29 9.24 13.27
CA PRO A 102 3.92 8.48 12.09
C PRO A 102 4.01 9.35 10.83
N LEU A 103 4.69 8.84 9.80
CA LEU A 103 4.69 9.34 8.43
C LEU A 103 3.91 8.37 7.55
N GLU A 104 2.83 8.85 6.96
CA GLU A 104 2.04 8.10 5.99
C GLU A 104 2.37 8.56 4.56
N LEU A 105 2.83 7.62 3.74
CA LEU A 105 3.07 7.80 2.32
C LEU A 105 2.19 6.84 1.52
N SER A 106 1.87 7.21 0.28
CA SER A 106 1.10 6.32 -0.59
C SER A 106 1.57 6.38 -2.03
N VAL A 107 1.55 5.23 -2.69
CA VAL A 107 1.88 5.07 -4.09
C VAL A 107 0.63 4.56 -4.81
N VAL A 108 0.21 5.29 -5.84
CA VAL A 108 -0.87 4.87 -6.73
C VAL A 108 -0.25 4.28 -7.99
N PRO A 109 -0.51 3.00 -8.31
CA PRO A 109 0.01 2.40 -9.54
C PRO A 109 -0.49 3.19 -10.75
N LYS A 110 0.42 3.46 -11.69
CA LYS A 110 0.07 3.97 -13.01
C LYS A 110 -0.59 2.84 -13.83
N LYS A 111 -1.32 3.22 -14.88
CA LYS A 111 -1.86 2.24 -15.85
C LYS A 111 -0.69 1.44 -16.44
N ASP A 112 -0.95 0.18 -16.76
CA ASP A 112 -0.01 -0.74 -17.42
C ASP A 112 1.17 -1.26 -16.55
N ILE A 113 1.01 -1.24 -15.22
CA ILE A 113 1.96 -1.87 -14.28
C ILE A 113 1.34 -3.14 -13.69
N ASP A 114 1.98 -4.28 -13.94
CA ASP A 114 1.56 -5.59 -13.42
C ASP A 114 1.97 -5.81 -11.95
N ARG A 115 3.15 -5.34 -11.56
CA ARG A 115 3.69 -5.53 -10.21
C ARG A 115 4.43 -4.29 -9.78
N MET A 116 4.19 -3.89 -8.53
CA MET A 116 4.82 -2.70 -7.96
C MET A 116 5.41 -3.01 -6.59
N ARG A 117 6.64 -2.55 -6.35
CA ARG A 117 7.34 -2.63 -5.07
C ARG A 117 8.02 -1.31 -4.76
N VAL A 118 7.96 -0.88 -3.51
CA VAL A 118 8.77 0.23 -3.02
C VAL A 118 10.14 -0.29 -2.66
N HIS A 119 11.18 0.34 -3.21
CA HIS A 119 12.57 -0.05 -3.06
C HIS A 119 13.31 0.78 -2.02
N SER A 120 13.15 2.10 -2.03
CA SER A 120 13.87 3.01 -1.13
C SER A 120 13.04 4.26 -0.80
N LEU A 121 13.42 4.93 0.28
CA LEU A 121 12.97 6.26 0.65
C LEU A 121 14.18 7.19 0.55
N SER A 122 14.07 8.23 -0.26
CA SER A 122 15.07 9.29 -0.36
C SER A 122 14.49 10.62 0.10
N PHE A 123 15.30 11.43 0.77
CA PHE A 123 14.93 12.77 1.21
C PHE A 123 16.19 13.62 1.41
N ASN A 124 15.99 14.92 1.44
CA ASN A 124 17.00 15.88 1.88
C ASN A 124 16.82 16.13 3.37
N LEU A 125 17.87 15.89 4.14
CA LEU A 125 17.95 16.31 5.54
C LEU A 125 18.58 17.70 5.59
N VAL A 126 17.82 18.66 6.10
CA VAL A 126 18.22 20.06 6.22
C VAL A 126 18.37 20.41 7.70
N VAL A 127 19.54 20.95 8.04
CA VAL A 127 19.86 21.50 9.36
C VAL A 127 20.57 22.82 9.12
N ASP A 128 19.94 23.93 9.53
CA ASP A 128 20.39 25.28 9.23
C ASP A 128 20.66 25.48 7.72
N GLU A 129 21.90 25.76 7.32
CA GLU A 129 22.32 25.94 5.93
C GLU A 129 22.85 24.65 5.28
N ILE A 130 22.96 23.57 6.04
CA ILE A 130 23.49 22.28 5.58
C ILE A 130 22.35 21.44 5.02
N ASN A 131 22.53 20.96 3.79
CA ASN A 131 21.59 20.07 3.12
C ASN A 131 22.30 18.79 2.68
N VAL A 132 21.83 17.65 3.16
CA VAL A 132 22.36 16.33 2.82
C VAL A 132 21.27 15.46 2.21
N THR A 133 21.47 15.01 0.98
CA THR A 133 20.60 14.01 0.36
C THR A 133 20.92 12.63 0.92
N TYR A 134 19.88 11.95 1.40
CA TYR A 134 19.96 10.62 1.96
C TYR A 134 18.99 9.67 1.23
N SER A 135 19.36 8.39 1.13
CA SER A 135 18.49 7.34 0.62
C SER A 135 18.65 6.09 1.49
N THR A 136 17.53 5.54 1.93
CA THR A 136 17.48 4.30 2.73
C THR A 136 16.67 3.24 2.02
N PRO A 137 17.21 2.02 1.83
CA PRO A 137 16.46 0.93 1.24
C PRO A 137 15.31 0.50 2.17
N LEU A 138 14.13 0.25 1.59
CA LEU A 138 12.95 -0.22 2.28
C LEU A 138 12.62 -1.66 1.84
N ASN A 139 12.48 -2.55 2.81
CA ASN A 139 11.96 -3.90 2.59
C ASN A 139 10.54 -3.98 3.16
N ILE A 140 9.59 -3.41 2.42
CA ILE A 140 8.20 -3.33 2.86
C ILE A 140 7.50 -4.66 2.63
N ARG A 141 6.99 -5.23 3.71
CA ARG A 141 6.17 -6.44 3.74
C ARG A 141 5.01 -6.18 4.69
N GLY A 142 3.83 -6.71 4.39
CA GLY A 142 2.72 -6.55 5.30
C GLY A 142 1.37 -7.02 4.75
N PRO A 143 0.37 -7.10 5.63
CA PRO A 143 -0.99 -7.49 5.25
C PRO A 143 -1.65 -6.40 4.37
N ARG A 144 -2.61 -6.80 3.53
CA ARG A 144 -3.46 -5.81 2.85
C ARG A 144 -4.39 -5.16 3.88
N MET A 145 -4.31 -3.84 4.03
CA MET A 145 -5.28 -3.12 4.85
C MET A 145 -6.62 -3.02 4.11
N ASN A 146 -7.63 -3.71 4.62
CA ASN A 146 -9.01 -3.53 4.20
C ASN A 146 -9.62 -2.36 4.98
N ASN A 147 -9.75 -1.18 4.35
CA ASN A 147 -10.41 -0.01 4.94
C ASN A 147 -11.95 -0.04 4.81
N SER A 148 -12.56 -1.11 4.31
CA SER A 148 -14.01 -1.23 4.32
C SER A 148 -14.51 -1.60 5.72
N LYS A 149 -15.41 -0.77 6.28
CA LYS A 149 -16.12 -1.07 7.53
C LYS A 149 -17.00 -2.31 7.32
N LYS A 150 -16.45 -3.52 7.51
CA LYS A 150 -17.11 -4.80 7.89
C LYS A 150 -16.32 -5.99 7.36
N GLU A 151 -15.42 -6.50 8.17
CA GLU A 151 -15.21 -7.95 8.24
C GLU A 151 -15.87 -8.43 9.55
N VAL A 152 -17.13 -8.84 9.42
CA VAL A 152 -17.73 -9.72 10.44
C VAL A 152 -17.02 -11.05 10.29
N LYS A 153 -16.18 -11.40 11.28
CA LYS A 153 -15.66 -12.75 11.43
C LYS A 153 -16.86 -13.67 11.67
N PHE A 154 -17.09 -14.63 10.78
CA PHE A 154 -17.97 -15.75 11.10
C PHE A 154 -17.10 -16.80 11.81
N PRO A 155 -17.45 -17.22 13.03
CA PRO A 155 -16.80 -18.35 13.66
C PRO A 155 -17.13 -19.63 12.88
N GLU A 156 -16.14 -20.53 12.81
CA GLU A 156 -16.25 -21.89 12.25
C GLU A 156 -17.31 -22.73 12.97
#